data_AF-A0A2J0YSK1-F1
#
_entry.id   AF-A0A2J0YSK1-F1
#
_cell.length_a   1.000
_cell.length_b   1.000
_cell.length_c   1.000
_cell.angle_alpha   90.00
_cell.angle_beta   90.00
_cell.angle_gamma   90.00
#
_symmetry.space_group_name_H-M   'P 1'
#
loop_
_entity.id
_entity.type
_entity.pdbx_description
1 polymer ?
#
loop_
_entity_poly.entity_id
_entity_poly.type
_entity_poly.pdbx_seq_one_letter_code
_entity_poly.pdbx_strand_id
1 'polypeptide(L)' 'MSGPRILTGRVVIATHNAGKLVEMRELLAPFGIEAVSAGELGL' A
#
# COMPACT_ATOMS: atom_id res chain seq x y z
N MET A 1 2.32 -0.37 -25.46
CA MET A 1 1.75 -0.70 -24.14
C MET A 1 2.90 -0.70 -23.15
N SER A 2 2.79 0.03 -22.03
CA SER A 2 3.83 -0.02 -20.98
C SER A 2 3.81 -1.39 -20.31
N GLY A 3 4.98 -1.96 -20.04
CA GLY A 3 5.11 -3.20 -19.28
C GLY A 3 4.63 -3.06 -17.83
N PRO A 4 4.66 -4.15 -17.05
CA PRO A 4 4.28 -4.10 -15.64
C PRO A 4 5.17 -3.10 -14.88
N ARG A 5 4.53 -2.24 -14.07
CA ARG A 5 5.23 -1.30 -13.21
C ARG A 5 5.47 -1.95 -11.85
N ILE A 6 6.73 -2.07 -11.47
CA ILE A 6 7.10 -2.53 -10.13
C ILE A 6 6.72 -1.47 -9.11
N LEU A 7 6.01 -1.88 -8.06
CA LEU A 7 5.69 -1.01 -6.94
C LEU A 7 6.97 -0.72 -6.14
N THR A 8 7.15 0.54 -5.78
CA THR A 8 8.31 1.03 -5.02
C THR A 8 7.88 2.12 -4.06
N GLY A 9 8.55 2.24 -2.92
CA GLY A 9 8.28 3.28 -1.93
C GLY A 9 6.89 3.17 -1.32
N ARG A 10 6.18 4.30 -1.22
CA ARG A 10 4.86 4.38 -0.59
C ARG A 10 3.73 4.07 -1.57
N VAL A 11 2.83 3.17 -1.18
CA VAL A 11 1.66 2.75 -1.96
C VAL A 11 0.39 3.01 -1.16
N VAL A 12 -0.56 3.73 -1.78
CA VAL A 12 -1.88 3.97 -1.19
C VAL A 12 -2.75 2.75 -1.44
N ILE A 13 -3.27 2.16 -0.36
CA ILE A 13 -4.26 1.07 -0.38
C ILE A 13 -5.64 1.69 -0.18
N ALA A 14 -6.47 1.61 -1.22
CA ALA A 14 -7.85 2.08 -1.18
C ALA A 14 -8.75 1.08 -0.43
N THR A 15 -8.65 1.07 0.90
CA THR A 15 -9.48 0.27 1.80
C THR A 15 -9.97 1.12 2.97
N HIS A 16 -11.22 0.93 3.37
CA HIS A 16 -11.76 1.47 4.63
C HIS A 16 -11.61 0.48 5.80
N ASN A 17 -11.15 -0.76 5.51
CA ASN A 17 -10.96 -1.79 6.53
C ASN A 17 -9.52 -1.73 7.06
N ALA A 18 -9.39 -1.37 8.34
CA ALA A 18 -8.10 -1.26 9.02
C ALA A 18 -7.35 -2.60 9.13
N GLY A 19 -8.06 -3.72 9.32
CA GLY A 19 -7.45 -5.06 9.36
C GLY A 19 -6.77 -5.42 8.04
N LYS A 20 -7.43 -5.13 6.91
CA LYS A 20 -6.83 -5.32 5.58
C LYS A 20 -5.59 -4.44 5.37
N LEU A 21 -5.60 -3.20 5.88
CA LEU A 21 -4.43 -2.32 5.78
C LEU A 21 -3.24 -2.88 6.57
N VAL A 22 -3.48 -3.45 7.76
CA VAL A 22 -2.44 -4.11 8.55
C VAL A 22 -1.86 -5.31 7.80
N GLU A 23 -2.71 -6.20 7.28
CA GLU A 23 -2.25 -7.35 6.47
C GLU A 23 -1.41 -6.90 5.25
N MET A 24 -1.84 -5.85 4.55
CA MET A 24 -1.08 -5.31 3.41
C MET A 24 0.28 -4.77 3.82
N ARG A 25 0.40 -4.11 4.97
CA ARG A 25 1.70 -3.65 5.49
C ARG A 25 2.64 -4.80 5.75
N GLU A 26 2.16 -5.85 6.41
CA GLU A 26 2.96 -7.03 6.74
C GLU A 26 3.44 -7.74 5.49
N LEU A 27 2.56 -7.92 4.50
CA LEU A 27 2.90 -8.57 3.24
C LEU A 27 3.89 -7.76 2.38
N LEU A 28 3.79 -6.43 2.41
CA LEU A 28 4.58 -5.56 1.53
C LEU A 28 5.89 -5.07 2.15
N ALA A 29 6.01 -5.05 3.48
CA ALA A 29 7.21 -4.60 4.19
C ALA A 29 8.52 -5.31 3.76
N PRO A 30 8.56 -6.64 3.53
CA PRO A 30 9.78 -7.33 3.08
C PRO A 30 10.30 -6.84 1.72
N PHE A 31 9.45 -6.20 0.92
CA PHE A 31 9.81 -5.64 -0.38
C PHE A 31 10.16 -4.15 -0.31
N GLY A 32 10.25 -3.56 0.88
CA GLY A 32 10.54 -2.14 1.08
C GLY A 32 9.39 -1.22 0.64
N ILE A 33 8.16 -1.75 0.61
CA ILE A 33 6.96 -1.02 0.21
C ILE A 33 6.20 -0.58 1.47
N GLU A 34 5.95 0.72 1.59
CA GLU A 34 5.17 1.30 2.68
C GLU A 34 3.70 1.41 2.27
N ALA A 35 2.83 0.61 2.89
CA ALA A 35 1.40 0.65 2.63
C ALA A 35 0.68 1.66 3.55
N VAL A 36 -0.04 2.61 2.96
CA VAL A 36 -0.82 3.65 3.66
C VAL A 36 -2.26 3.69 3.14
N SER A 37 -3.21 4.12 3.95
CA SER A 37 -4.59 4.38 3.48
C SER A 37 -4.75 5.81 2.96
N ALA A 38 -5.80 6.07 2.19
CA ALA A 38 -6.19 7.43 1.81
C ALA A 38 -6.50 8.30 3.06
N GLY A 39 -7.19 7.72 4.05
CA GLY A 39 -7.55 8.43 5.28
C GLY A 39 -6.33 8.88 6.11
N GLU A 40 -5.25 8.09 6.13
CA GLU A 40 -3.98 8.50 6.76
C GLU A 40 -3.30 9.67 6.05
N LEU A 41 -3.62 9.89 4.77
CA LEU A 41 -3.16 11.04 4.00
C LEU A 41 -4.16 12.22 4.04
N GLY A 42 -5.29 12.08 4.73
CA GLY A 42 -6.35 13.08 4.74
C GLY A 42 -7.05 13.25 3.38
N LEU A 43 -7.04 12.20 2.54
CA LEU A 43 -7.70 12.14 1.23
C LEU A 43 -9.08 11.49 1.30
#